data_AF-A0A4S4BGB1-F1
#
_entry.id   AF-A0A4S4BGB1-F1
#
_cell.length_a   1.000
_cell.length_b   1.000
_cell.length_c   1.000
_cell.angle_alpha   90.00
_cell.angle_beta   90.00
_cell.angle_gamma   90.00
#
_symmetry.space_group_name_H-M   'P 1'
#
loop_
_entity.id
_entity.type
_entity.pdbx_description
1 polymer ?
#
loop_
_entity_poly.entity_id
_entity_poly.type
_entity_poly.pdbx_seq_one_letter_code
_entity_poly.pdbx_strand_id
1 'polypeptide(L)'
;MLSIHRKTFPKGQTIPVPHYRIDGFDGKSLTLLQTPHRVEVDFSRFDGYSIARATGVQPEGWEIHGLIALDAQPLATALDQALAAGKARRFGTVLRDAWYFVQPIERHFTPQAGQQVVVGLYR
;
A
#
# COMPACT_ATOMS: atom_id res chain seq x y z
N MET A 1 -5.04 -4.95 -8.66
CA MET A 1 -4.78 -5.48 -7.30
C MET A 1 -4.50 -6.96 -7.39
N LEU A 2 -3.52 -7.45 -6.61
CA LEU A 2 -3.33 -8.86 -6.32
C LEU A 2 -4.11 -9.20 -5.03
N SER A 3 -5.08 -10.10 -5.09
CA SER A 3 -5.86 -10.51 -3.91
C SER A 3 -5.01 -11.40 -3.01
N ILE A 4 -4.93 -11.06 -1.71
CA ILE A 4 -4.25 -11.87 -0.70
C ILE A 4 -5.05 -11.86 0.60
N HIS A 5 -4.78 -12.83 1.46
CA HIS A 5 -5.26 -12.85 2.85
C HIS A 5 -4.09 -13.05 3.79
N ARG A 6 -4.28 -12.78 5.09
CA ARG A 6 -3.24 -12.97 6.11
C ARG A 6 -2.56 -14.35 6.08
N LYS A 7 -3.31 -15.40 5.70
CA LYS A 7 -2.81 -16.79 5.61
C LYS A 7 -2.05 -17.08 4.31
N THR A 8 -2.32 -16.31 3.26
CA THR A 8 -1.72 -16.48 1.92
C THR A 8 -0.72 -15.38 1.59
N PHE A 9 -0.30 -14.61 2.59
CA PHE A 9 0.70 -13.57 2.42
C PHE A 9 2.02 -14.19 1.91
N PRO A 10 2.66 -13.63 0.86
CA PRO A 10 3.75 -14.25 0.13
C PRO A 10 5.10 -14.17 0.87
N LYS A 11 5.18 -14.69 2.10
CA LYS A 11 6.40 -14.61 2.93
C LYS A 11 7.57 -15.32 2.24
N GLY A 12 8.71 -14.63 2.12
CA GLY A 12 9.92 -15.20 1.55
C GLY A 12 9.88 -15.48 0.04
N GLN A 13 8.94 -14.86 -0.69
CA GLN A 13 8.77 -15.06 -2.12
C GLN A 13 8.91 -13.73 -2.88
N THR A 14 9.47 -13.81 -4.08
CA THR A 14 9.37 -12.72 -5.05
C THR A 14 8.14 -12.93 -5.90
N ILE A 15 7.22 -11.96 -5.90
CA ILE A 15 6.01 -12.03 -6.72
C ILE A 15 5.73 -10.72 -7.45
N PRO A 16 5.10 -10.80 -8.64
CA PRO A 16 4.69 -9.62 -9.38
C PRO A 16 3.44 -8.97 -8.78
N VAL A 17 3.58 -7.73 -8.30
CA VAL A 17 2.49 -6.92 -7.74
C VAL A 17 1.99 -5.89 -8.77
N PRO A 18 0.67 -5.75 -9.00
CA PRO A 18 0.12 -4.76 -9.92
C PRO A 18 0.47 -3.33 -9.54
N HIS A 19 0.95 -2.55 -10.51
CA HIS A 19 1.36 -1.16 -10.30
C HIS A 19 0.25 -0.17 -10.65
N TYR A 20 0.09 0.83 -9.79
CA TYR A 20 -0.84 1.94 -9.96
C TYR A 20 -0.10 3.27 -9.80
N ARG A 21 -0.45 4.24 -10.64
CA ARG A 21 -0.01 5.62 -10.49
C ARG A 21 -1.02 6.37 -9.63
N ILE A 22 -0.54 7.25 -8.77
CA ILE A 22 -1.39 8.19 -8.04
C ILE A 22 -1.70 9.35 -8.99
N ASP A 23 -2.99 9.55 -9.25
CA ASP A 23 -3.50 10.61 -10.12
C ASP A 23 -4.03 11.81 -9.32
N GLY A 24 -4.46 11.56 -8.09
CA GLY A 24 -4.94 12.60 -7.21
C GLY A 24 -5.07 12.16 -5.76
N PHE A 25 -5.25 13.14 -4.89
CA PHE A 25 -5.53 12.97 -3.48
C PHE A 25 -6.53 14.03 -3.03
N ASP A 26 -7.68 13.61 -2.52
CA ASP A 26 -8.76 14.51 -2.08
C ASP A 26 -8.66 14.89 -0.58
N GLY A 27 -7.54 14.54 0.07
CA GLY A 27 -7.35 14.71 1.51
C GLY A 27 -7.85 13.52 2.34
N LYS A 28 -8.45 12.49 1.75
CA LYS A 28 -8.84 11.24 2.43
C LYS A 28 -8.48 10.00 1.61
N SER A 29 -8.70 10.04 0.30
CA SER A 29 -8.53 8.91 -0.61
C SER A 29 -7.60 9.27 -1.76
N LEU A 30 -6.79 8.30 -2.16
CA LEU A 30 -5.97 8.35 -3.37
C LEU A 30 -6.83 7.92 -4.56
N THR A 31 -6.79 8.72 -5.61
CA THR A 31 -7.25 8.33 -6.95
C THR A 31 -6.11 7.59 -7.63
N LEU A 32 -6.35 6.34 -8.01
CA LEU A 32 -5.34 5.45 -8.58
C LEU A 32 -5.67 5.11 -10.03
N LEU A 33 -4.69 5.23 -10.91
CA LEU A 33 -4.77 4.78 -12.29
C LEU A 33 -3.99 3.49 -12.45
N GLN A 34 -4.66 2.44 -12.93
CA GLN A 34 -4.00 1.17 -13.21
C GLN A 34 -3.02 1.33 -14.37
N THR A 35 -1.81 0.83 -14.18
CA THR A 35 -0.82 0.73 -15.27
C THR A 35 -0.78 -0.69 -15.82
N PRO A 36 -0.27 -0.90 -17.05
CA PRO A 36 -0.03 -2.24 -17.57
C PRO A 36 1.13 -2.97 -16.87
N HIS A 37 1.90 -2.25 -16.05
CA HIS A 37 3.11 -2.77 -15.42
C HIS A 37 2.83 -3.56 -14.14
N ARG A 38 3.73 -4.49 -13.84
CA ARG A 38 3.82 -5.19 -12.57
C ARG A 38 5.23 -5.01 -12.03
N VAL A 39 5.34 -4.86 -10.71
CA VAL A 39 6.60 -4.67 -10.00
C VAL A 39 6.93 -5.98 -9.30
N GLU A 40 8.12 -6.51 -9.55
CA GLU A 40 8.63 -7.65 -8.78
C GLU A 40 8.96 -7.21 -7.37
N VAL A 41 8.36 -7.87 -6.39
CA VAL A 41 8.55 -7.55 -4.98
C VAL A 41 9.07 -8.79 -4.28
N ASP A 42 10.29 -8.69 -3.78
CA ASP A 42 10.88 -9.69 -2.91
C ASP A 42 10.42 -9.48 -1.46
N PHE A 43 9.47 -10.30 -1.01
CA PHE A 43 8.95 -10.26 0.35
C PHE A 43 9.87 -10.93 1.37
N SER A 44 10.98 -11.56 0.96
CA SER A 44 12.01 -12.05 1.88
C SER A 44 12.80 -10.91 2.53
N ARG A 45 12.82 -9.73 1.89
CA ARG A 45 13.49 -8.53 2.42
C ARG A 45 12.75 -7.88 3.60
N PHE A 46 11.47 -8.21 3.80
CA PHE A 46 10.66 -7.61 4.84
C PHE A 46 10.92 -8.29 6.18
N ASP A 47 11.18 -7.47 7.21
CA ASP A 47 11.37 -7.97 8.56
C ASP A 47 10.08 -8.57 9.15
N GLY A 48 10.24 -9.35 10.21
CA GLY A 48 9.12 -10.00 10.90
C GLY A 48 8.08 -8.99 11.39
N TYR A 49 8.49 -7.78 11.73
CA TYR A 49 7.58 -6.71 12.14
C TYR A 49 6.70 -6.20 10.99
N SER A 50 7.28 -5.94 9.81
CA SER A 50 6.55 -5.50 8.62
C SER A 50 5.54 -6.56 8.17
N ILE A 51 5.95 -7.83 8.19
CA ILE A 51 5.07 -8.96 7.89
C ILE A 51 3.95 -9.09 8.93
N ALA A 52 4.28 -9.01 10.23
CA ALA A 52 3.29 -9.09 11.31
C ALA A 52 2.29 -7.92 11.24
N ARG A 53 2.77 -6.71 10.94
CA ARG A 53 1.93 -5.54 10.75
C ARG A 53 1.03 -5.68 9.52
N ALA A 54 1.53 -6.25 8.43
CA ALA A 54 0.73 -6.44 7.21
C ALA A 54 -0.31 -7.56 7.34
N THR A 55 -0.02 -8.60 8.11
CA THR A 55 -0.89 -9.78 8.26
C THR A 55 -1.72 -9.79 9.54
N GLY A 56 -1.42 -8.91 10.49
CA GLY A 56 -2.18 -8.72 11.72
C GLY A 56 -3.50 -8.00 11.48
N VAL A 57 -4.47 -8.30 12.33
CA VAL A 57 -5.74 -7.57 12.38
C VAL A 57 -5.44 -6.17 12.90
N GLN A 58 -5.72 -5.16 12.08
CA GLN A 58 -5.53 -3.76 12.46
C GLN A 58 -6.62 -3.32 13.46
N PRO A 59 -6.47 -2.17 14.13
CA PRO A 59 -7.57 -1.55 14.87
C PRO A 59 -8.84 -1.49 14.01
N GLU A 60 -10.01 -1.67 14.62
CA GLU A 60 -11.32 -1.75 13.95
C GLU A 60 -11.55 -3.05 13.14
N GLY A 61 -10.65 -4.03 13.25
CA GLY A 61 -10.87 -5.38 12.71
C GLY A 61 -10.42 -5.57 11.27
N TRP A 62 -9.77 -4.58 10.66
CA TRP A 62 -9.37 -4.67 9.24
C TRP A 62 -8.29 -5.71 9.02
N GLU A 63 -8.46 -6.49 7.95
CA GLU A 63 -7.48 -7.47 7.49
C GLU A 63 -6.95 -7.07 6.12
N ILE A 64 -5.81 -7.63 5.71
CA ILE A 64 -5.30 -7.43 4.36
C ILE A 64 -6.10 -8.25 3.35
N HIS A 65 -6.54 -7.60 2.28
CA HIS A 65 -7.30 -8.19 1.17
C HIS A 65 -6.55 -8.10 -0.16
N GLY A 66 -5.52 -7.26 -0.24
CA GLY A 66 -4.73 -7.17 -1.46
C GLY A 66 -3.43 -6.39 -1.35
N LEU A 67 -2.67 -6.46 -2.43
CA LEU A 67 -1.40 -5.76 -2.63
C LEU A 67 -1.43 -4.97 -3.93
N ILE A 68 -0.84 -3.77 -3.88
CA ILE A 68 -0.50 -2.96 -5.04
C ILE A 68 0.87 -2.29 -4.84
N ALA A 69 1.50 -1.91 -5.94
CA ALA A 69 2.68 -1.07 -5.95
C ALA A 69 2.30 0.36 -6.37
N LEU A 70 2.86 1.37 -5.71
CA LEU A 70 2.68 2.79 -5.98
C LEU A 70 4.03 3.48 -6.16
N ASP A 71 4.07 4.58 -6.92
CA ASP A 71 5.23 5.45 -6.96
C ASP A 71 5.49 6.10 -5.58
N ALA A 72 6.73 6.00 -5.11
CA ALA A 72 7.16 6.47 -3.79
C ALA A 72 6.92 7.96 -3.57
N GLN A 73 7.30 8.78 -4.55
CA GLN A 73 7.32 10.24 -4.39
C GLN A 73 5.91 10.87 -4.36
N PRO A 74 4.98 10.51 -5.26
CA PRO A 74 3.59 10.96 -5.15
C PRO A 74 2.92 10.50 -3.84
N LEU A 75 3.24 9.29 -3.36
CA LEU A 75 2.72 8.78 -2.09
C LEU A 75 3.23 9.61 -0.91
N ALA A 76 4.51 9.99 -0.93
CA ALA A 76 5.10 10.89 0.07
C ALA A 76 4.45 12.28 0.05
N THR A 77 4.21 12.84 -1.14
CA THR A 77 3.51 14.12 -1.26
C THR A 77 2.09 14.07 -0.68
N ALA A 78 1.33 12.99 -0.95
CA ALA A 78 0.01 12.81 -0.37
C ALA A 78 0.05 12.65 1.16
N LEU A 79 1.07 11.93 1.67
CA LEU A 79 1.36 11.83 3.10
C LEU A 79 1.56 13.21 3.74
N ASP A 80 2.48 13.99 3.18
CA ASP A 80 2.84 15.32 3.71
C ASP A 80 1.65 16.28 3.67
N GLN A 81 0.86 16.27 2.59
CA GLN A 81 -0.36 17.07 2.47
C GLN A 81 -1.40 16.72 3.55
N ALA A 82 -1.58 15.43 3.84
CA ALA A 82 -2.51 14.99 4.87
C ALA A 82 -2.05 15.37 6.28
N LEU A 83 -0.75 15.23 6.54
CA LEU A 83 -0.14 15.66 7.80
C LEU A 83 -0.30 17.16 8.01
N ALA A 84 -0.03 17.97 6.98
CA ALA A 84 -0.20 19.42 7.03
C ALA A 84 -1.66 19.83 7.30
N ALA A 85 -2.63 19.03 6.83
CA ALA A 85 -4.05 19.23 7.09
C ALA A 85 -4.53 18.69 8.47
N GLY A 86 -3.61 18.25 9.34
CA GLY A 86 -3.94 17.71 10.67
C GLY A 86 -4.67 16.36 10.64
N LYS A 87 -4.62 15.65 9.51
CA LYS A 87 -5.30 14.36 9.33
C LYS A 87 -4.38 13.21 9.74
N ALA A 88 -4.99 12.10 10.17
CA ALA A 88 -4.26 10.87 10.43
C ALA A 88 -3.52 10.41 9.16
N ARG A 89 -2.36 9.74 9.33
CA ARG A 89 -1.57 9.11 8.24
C ARG A 89 -2.28 7.88 7.65
N ARG A 90 -3.59 7.98 7.43
CA ARG A 90 -4.43 6.91 6.90
C ARG A 90 -5.12 7.40 5.64
N PHE A 91 -4.90 6.71 4.52
CA PHE A 91 -5.56 7.00 3.25
C PHE A 91 -6.45 5.86 2.84
N GLY A 92 -7.52 6.23 2.15
CA GLY A 92 -8.33 5.30 1.39
C GLY A 92 -7.87 5.19 -0.06
N THR A 93 -8.42 4.21 -0.74
CA THR A 93 -8.59 4.26 -2.19
C THR A 93 -9.81 3.44 -2.57
N VAL A 94 -10.46 3.79 -3.67
CA VAL A 94 -11.53 2.97 -4.24
C VAL A 94 -10.94 2.14 -5.38
N LEU A 95 -11.02 0.82 -5.26
CA LEU A 95 -10.61 -0.11 -6.30
C LEU A 95 -11.70 -1.15 -6.51
N ARG A 96 -12.15 -1.33 -7.75
CA ARG A 96 -13.24 -2.28 -8.09
C ARG A 96 -14.48 -2.07 -7.20
N ASP A 97 -14.92 -0.82 -7.12
CA ASP A 97 -16.13 -0.39 -6.39
C ASP A 97 -16.12 -0.65 -4.87
N ALA A 98 -14.95 -0.91 -4.28
CA ALA A 98 -14.78 -1.05 -2.84
C ALA A 98 -13.71 -0.08 -2.32
N TRP A 99 -14.00 0.51 -1.16
CA TRP A 99 -13.04 1.34 -0.44
C TRP A 99 -12.10 0.45 0.38
N TYR A 100 -10.80 0.72 0.26
CA TYR A 100 -9.75 0.06 1.03
C TYR A 100 -8.94 1.09 1.77
N PHE A 101 -8.60 0.77 3.02
CA PHE A 101 -7.53 1.45 3.71
C PHE A 101 -6.18 1.06 3.09
N VAL A 102 -5.32 2.03 2.82
CA VAL A 102 -4.01 1.84 2.18
C VAL A 102 -2.91 2.08 3.20
N GLN A 103 -1.97 1.12 3.31
CA GLN A 103 -0.84 1.25 4.23
C GLN A 103 0.44 0.63 3.64
N PRO A 104 1.58 1.34 3.67
CA PRO A 104 2.88 0.76 3.35
C PRO A 104 3.18 -0.45 4.23
N ILE A 105 3.62 -1.53 3.61
CA ILE A 105 4.02 -2.75 4.33
C ILE A 105 5.35 -2.52 5.04
N GLU A 106 6.32 -1.98 4.30
CA GLU A 106 7.65 -1.69 4.80
C GLU A 106 7.59 -0.54 5.82
N ARG A 107 8.05 -0.81 7.05
CA ARG A 107 8.05 0.17 8.15
C ARG A 107 8.96 1.37 7.85
N HIS A 108 10.13 1.09 7.31
CA HIS A 108 11.18 2.07 7.05
C HIS A 108 11.21 2.39 5.57
N PHE A 109 10.16 3.07 5.13
CA PHE A 109 10.11 3.60 3.78
C PHE A 109 10.65 5.03 3.77
N THR A 110 11.74 5.25 3.06
CA THR A 110 12.22 6.59 2.69
C THR A 110 11.90 6.82 1.22
N PRO A 111 10.97 7.73 0.88
CA PRO A 111 10.60 7.97 -0.51
C PRO A 111 11.76 8.51 -1.32
N GLN A 112 12.09 7.81 -2.41
CA GLN A 112 13.05 8.26 -3.42
C GLN A 112 12.37 8.31 -4.81
N ALA A 113 12.83 9.23 -5.65
CA ALA A 113 12.35 9.34 -7.03
C ALA A 113 12.62 8.04 -7.80
N GLY A 114 11.62 7.55 -8.54
CA GLY A 114 11.72 6.30 -9.32
C GLY A 114 11.59 5.01 -8.50
N GLN A 115 11.44 5.09 -7.18
CA GLN A 115 11.20 3.92 -6.33
C GLN A 115 9.71 3.57 -6.29
N GLN A 116 9.40 2.28 -6.24
CA GLN A 116 8.06 1.78 -5.98
C GLN A 116 7.90 1.30 -4.53
N VAL A 117 6.70 1.51 -3.99
CA VAL A 117 6.30 1.11 -2.63
C VAL A 117 5.19 0.12 -2.71
N VAL A 118 5.32 -0.95 -1.95
CA VAL A 118 4.26 -1.94 -1.82
C VAL A 118 3.38 -1.55 -0.65
N VAL A 119 2.09 -1.41 -0.93
CA VAL A 119 1.07 -1.09 0.06
C VAL A 119 0.08 -2.24 0.15
N GLY A 120 -0.35 -2.51 1.37
CA GLY A 120 -1.48 -3.39 1.64
C GLY A 120 -2.80 -2.62 1.47
N LEU A 121 -3.80 -3.33 0.99
CA LEU A 121 -5.19 -2.89 0.91
C LEU A 121 -5.99 -3.63 1.96
N TYR A 122 -6.55 -2.89 2.91
CA TYR A 122 -7.21 -3.45 4.09
C TYR A 122 -8.70 -3.13 4.07
N ARG A 123 -9.51 -4.09 4.51
CA ARG A 123 -10.96 -4.00 4.60
C ARG A 123 -11.48 -4.82 5.78
#